data_AF-W2T796-F1
#
_entry.id   AF-W2T796-F1
#
_cell.length_a   1.000
_cell.length_b   1.000
_cell.length_c   1.000
_cell.angle_alpha   90.00
_cell.angle_beta   90.00
_cell.angle_gamma   90.00
#
_symmetry.space_group_name_H-M   'P 1'
#
loop_
_entity.id
_entity.type
_entity.pdbx_description
1 polymer ?
#
loop_
_entity_poly.entity_id
_entity_poly.type
_entity_poly.pdbx_seq_one_letter_code
_entity_poly.pdbx_strand_id
1 'polypeptide(L)'
;NPQNENRASLLRGSKSKGSSVCGEALSQEGCLSLWQKYLVLCCAFAPSPNNVNSLISRSFSPTSSMETDVLRSVSSSLRASSRIPSNASLSQLFTKIAAMLRWENMIDIRDSVVLGVGSMSAAAFETFFEDLNQRGILRDAMEKKVETNLRRRKRKDLLRLQIIRIIEVLEDYYFSVAVFRGLLESTMIDCLGSLSPLILDFVDTMRANLESDLDRDIAVVTMMRLHFSKLVAVIIDSVNPENRANLIPDEKKQSLFYLFIGWCSRTIAADKKNRENDVGSYVEQKAALAMTRLLSCGRIFEAQKSIGEDGYLYGWLERLVSSANATMQSEVEEMLAWMLELNESSHLLDWLMAQCYCQPSQVAAKCFRALVRVFSRRDFPCEFISLFVLCQAMLGDASVADAAVHMIEILKRQFLDRHFFFAFSRV
;
A
#
# COMPACT_ATOMS: atom_id res chain seq x y z
N ASN A 1 43.52 -29.06 -40.58
CA ASN A 1 43.42 -28.37 -41.89
C ASN A 1 43.62 -29.41 -42.99
N PRO A 2 42.89 -29.31 -44.11
CA PRO A 2 41.74 -30.17 -44.53
C PRO A 2 42.12 -31.11 -45.70
N GLN A 3 41.31 -32.10 -46.13
CA GLN A 3 40.14 -32.03 -47.06
C GLN A 3 39.47 -33.43 -47.07
N ASN A 4 38.20 -33.62 -46.69
CA ASN A 4 36.93 -33.45 -47.44
C ASN A 4 36.74 -34.40 -48.64
N GLU A 5 35.75 -35.31 -48.57
CA GLU A 5 34.51 -35.30 -49.38
C GLU A 5 33.81 -36.67 -49.52
N ASN A 6 32.47 -36.60 -49.46
CA ASN A 6 31.48 -37.45 -50.14
C ASN A 6 31.31 -38.93 -49.71
N ARG A 7 30.33 -39.16 -48.82
CA ARG A 7 29.40 -40.29 -48.95
C ARG A 7 27.97 -39.88 -48.58
N ALA A 8 27.25 -39.41 -49.59
CA ALA A 8 25.79 -39.38 -49.62
C ALA A 8 25.28 -40.78 -50.01
N SER A 9 24.31 -41.32 -49.25
CA SER A 9 23.32 -42.28 -49.74
C SER A 9 22.17 -42.38 -48.74
N LEU A 10 21.07 -41.67 -49.03
CA LEU A 10 19.76 -42.23 -49.42
C LEU A 10 18.88 -42.72 -48.25
N LEU A 11 18.17 -41.78 -47.61
CA LEU A 11 16.77 -41.98 -47.21
C LEU A 11 15.98 -40.65 -47.42
N ARG A 12 15.67 -40.36 -48.69
CA ARG A 12 14.47 -39.58 -49.09
C ARG A 12 13.28 -40.47 -48.71
N GLY A 13 12.24 -40.07 -48.02
CA GLY A 13 11.54 -38.80 -48.00
C GLY A 13 10.05 -39.14 -48.14
N SER A 14 9.34 -39.34 -47.03
CA SER A 14 7.87 -39.37 -47.03
C SER A 14 7.38 -38.00 -46.60
N LYS A 15 7.03 -37.18 -47.60
CA LYS A 15 6.22 -35.98 -47.39
C LYS A 15 4.79 -36.43 -47.09
N SER A 16 4.37 -36.42 -45.83
CA SER A 16 2.95 -36.25 -45.51
C SER A 16 2.68 -34.75 -45.35
N LYS A 17 1.95 -34.21 -46.34
CA LYS A 17 1.34 -32.88 -46.27
C LYS A 17 0.38 -32.84 -45.07
N GLY A 18 0.36 -31.68 -44.42
CA GLY A 18 -0.31 -31.46 -43.16
C GLY A 18 -1.83 -31.64 -43.16
N SER A 19 -2.29 -32.01 -41.97
CA SER A 19 -3.58 -31.62 -41.41
C SER A 19 -3.25 -30.91 -40.09
N SER A 20 -2.90 -29.62 -40.16
CA SER A 20 -2.83 -28.78 -38.97
C SER A 20 -4.26 -28.41 -38.57
N VAL A 21 -4.95 -29.34 -37.91
CA VAL A 21 -6.10 -28.98 -37.08
C VAL A 21 -5.50 -28.47 -35.76
N CYS A 22 -5.51 -27.14 -35.59
CA CYS A 22 -5.08 -26.42 -34.38
C CYS A 22 -3.63 -26.69 -33.91
N GLY A 23 -2.68 -25.85 -34.31
CA GLY A 23 -1.36 -25.89 -33.69
C GLY A 23 -0.33 -25.00 -34.36
N GLU A 24 -0.41 -23.69 -34.12
CA GLU A 24 0.85 -22.95 -34.00
C GLU A 24 1.57 -23.54 -32.79
N ALA A 25 2.74 -24.14 -32.99
CA ALA A 25 3.57 -24.59 -31.89
C ALA A 25 3.89 -23.36 -31.02
N LEU A 26 3.27 -23.27 -29.84
CA LEU A 26 3.51 -22.17 -28.90
C LEU A 26 5.01 -22.07 -28.66
N SER A 27 5.59 -20.91 -28.93
CA SER A 27 6.99 -20.64 -28.59
C SER A 27 7.20 -20.82 -27.08
N GLN A 28 8.45 -21.05 -26.64
CA GLN A 28 8.76 -21.15 -25.22
C GLN A 28 8.27 -19.91 -24.43
N GLU A 29 8.36 -18.72 -25.03
CA GLU A 29 7.82 -17.47 -24.49
C GLU A 29 6.28 -17.47 -24.44
N GLY A 30 5.61 -18.02 -25.46
CA GLY A 30 4.17 -18.23 -25.47
C GLY A 30 3.71 -19.16 -24.34
N CYS A 31 4.44 -20.25 -24.11
CA CYS A 31 4.19 -21.17 -22.99
C CYS A 31 4.37 -20.49 -21.61
N LEU A 32 5.41 -19.68 -21.44
CA LEU A 32 5.65 -18.93 -20.20
C LEU A 32 4.55 -17.91 -19.92
N SER A 33 4.18 -17.10 -20.91
CA SER A 33 3.12 -16.10 -20.75
C SER A 33 1.77 -16.75 -20.43
N LEU A 34 1.47 -17.90 -21.04
CA LEU A 34 0.26 -18.66 -20.75
C LEU A 34 0.30 -19.25 -19.33
N TRP A 35 1.44 -19.78 -18.91
CA TRP A 35 1.65 -20.29 -17.56
C TRP A 35 1.47 -19.20 -16.49
N GLN A 36 1.99 -18.00 -16.72
CA GLN A 36 1.81 -16.84 -15.81
C GLN A 36 0.33 -16.49 -15.64
N LYS A 37 -0.44 -16.46 -16.74
CA LYS A 37 -1.89 -16.23 -16.70
C LYS A 37 -2.62 -17.33 -15.93
N TYR A 38 -2.26 -18.59 -16.16
CA TYR A 38 -2.84 -19.71 -15.42
C TYR A 38 -2.50 -19.68 -13.93
N LEU A 39 -1.30 -19.24 -13.55
CA LEU A 39 -0.94 -19.09 -12.13
C LEU A 39 -1.86 -18.08 -11.44
N VAL A 40 -2.06 -16.90 -12.04
CA VAL A 40 -2.97 -15.88 -11.51
C VAL A 40 -4.39 -16.43 -11.41
N LEU A 41 -4.86 -17.13 -12.45
CA LEU A 41 -6.17 -17.78 -12.48
C LEU A 41 -6.33 -18.80 -11.35
N CYS A 42 -5.35 -19.67 -11.15
CA CYS A 42 -5.34 -20.69 -10.10
C CYS A 42 -5.42 -20.07 -8.70
N CYS A 43 -4.74 -18.94 -8.48
CA CYS A 43 -4.82 -18.23 -7.22
C CYS A 43 -6.19 -17.56 -7.04
N ALA A 44 -6.72 -16.92 -8.10
CA ALA A 44 -8.03 -16.28 -8.08
C ALA A 44 -9.19 -17.25 -7.82
N PHE A 45 -9.07 -18.50 -8.27
CA PHE A 45 -10.04 -19.56 -8.01
C PHE A 45 -9.63 -20.49 -6.86
N ALA A 46 -8.65 -20.12 -6.03
CA ALA A 46 -8.28 -20.91 -4.87
C ALA A 46 -9.49 -21.03 -3.93
N PRO A 47 -9.97 -22.26 -3.64
CA PRO A 47 -11.17 -22.46 -2.83
C PRO A 47 -10.96 -21.95 -1.41
N SER A 48 -12.03 -21.42 -0.80
CA SER A 48 -12.03 -21.13 0.63
C SER A 48 -12.00 -22.45 1.42
N PRO A 49 -11.14 -22.58 2.45
CA PRO A 49 -11.09 -23.80 3.28
C PRO A 49 -12.41 -24.10 4.00
N ASN A 50 -13.22 -23.06 4.25
CA ASN A 50 -14.48 -23.15 4.98
C ASN A 50 -15.71 -23.39 4.09
N ASN A 51 -15.54 -23.39 2.76
CA ASN A 51 -16.67 -23.51 1.84
C ASN A 51 -16.35 -24.44 0.65
N VAL A 52 -16.46 -25.74 0.91
CA VAL A 52 -16.27 -26.82 -0.06
C VAL A 52 -17.22 -26.72 -1.28
N ASN A 53 -18.30 -25.93 -1.16
CA ASN A 53 -19.34 -25.78 -2.18
C ASN A 53 -19.31 -24.45 -2.97
N SER A 54 -18.34 -23.55 -2.76
CA SER A 54 -18.36 -22.20 -3.34
C SER A 54 -17.94 -22.08 -4.82
N LEU A 55 -17.87 -23.19 -5.58
CA LEU A 55 -17.44 -23.15 -6.99
C LEU A 55 -18.52 -22.69 -7.99
N ILE A 56 -19.70 -22.25 -7.55
CA ILE A 56 -20.84 -21.99 -8.47
C ILE A 56 -21.27 -20.51 -8.56
N SER A 57 -20.84 -19.59 -7.70
CA SER A 57 -21.39 -18.21 -7.71
C SER A 57 -20.51 -17.14 -8.34
N ARG A 58 -19.89 -17.40 -9.51
CA ARG A 58 -19.47 -16.35 -10.47
C ARG A 58 -19.55 -16.83 -11.92
N SER A 59 -20.69 -17.36 -12.35
CA SER A 59 -21.00 -17.41 -13.77
C SER A 59 -21.66 -16.10 -14.20
N PHE A 60 -20.92 -15.23 -14.89
CA PHE A 60 -21.55 -14.26 -15.77
C PHE A 60 -22.10 -15.03 -16.97
N SER A 61 -23.38 -15.39 -16.92
CA SER A 61 -24.13 -15.80 -18.10
C SER A 61 -25.55 -15.26 -17.94
N PRO A 62 -26.03 -14.39 -18.85
CA PRO A 62 -27.43 -14.00 -18.85
C PRO A 62 -28.25 -15.25 -19.18
N THR A 63 -29.25 -15.55 -18.37
CA THR A 63 -30.13 -16.68 -18.59
C THR A 63 -31.13 -16.40 -19.71
N SER A 64 -31.50 -17.49 -20.38
CA SER A 64 -32.68 -17.72 -21.24
C SER A 64 -32.65 -17.20 -22.69
N SER A 65 -32.40 -18.09 -23.65
CA SER A 65 -33.47 -18.88 -24.31
C SER A 65 -32.94 -19.66 -25.54
N MET A 66 -33.40 -20.91 -25.64
CA MET A 66 -33.55 -21.79 -26.82
C MET A 66 -32.37 -22.08 -27.77
N GLU A 67 -32.02 -23.38 -27.78
CA GLU A 67 -31.59 -24.23 -28.91
C GLU A 67 -30.62 -23.67 -29.98
N THR A 68 -29.42 -24.26 -30.09
CA THR A 68 -28.96 -24.99 -31.31
C THR A 68 -27.54 -25.56 -31.17
N ASP A 69 -27.32 -26.66 -31.88
CA ASP A 69 -26.29 -27.70 -31.76
C ASP A 69 -24.83 -27.31 -32.12
N VAL A 70 -24.23 -26.31 -31.48
CA VAL A 70 -22.82 -25.92 -31.78
C VAL A 70 -21.82 -26.27 -30.65
N LEU A 71 -22.28 -26.67 -29.47
CA LEU A 71 -21.42 -26.87 -28.27
C LEU A 71 -21.01 -28.32 -27.99
N ARG A 72 -21.43 -29.29 -28.81
CA ARG A 72 -21.14 -30.72 -28.55
C ARG A 72 -19.65 -31.08 -28.67
N SER A 73 -18.83 -30.25 -29.35
CA SER A 73 -17.38 -30.50 -29.49
C SER A 73 -16.49 -29.91 -28.38
N VAL A 74 -17.01 -29.04 -27.51
CA VAL A 74 -16.21 -28.45 -26.39
C VAL A 74 -16.53 -29.10 -25.04
N SER A 75 -17.55 -29.95 -25.02
CA SER A 75 -18.10 -30.56 -23.81
C SER A 75 -17.36 -31.82 -23.33
N SER A 76 -16.34 -32.30 -24.06
CA SER A 76 -15.58 -33.49 -23.68
C SER A 76 -14.37 -33.19 -22.77
N SER A 77 -13.75 -32.01 -22.87
CA SER A 77 -12.65 -31.61 -21.96
C SER A 77 -13.12 -31.08 -20.60
N LEU A 78 -14.35 -30.59 -20.49
CA LEU A 78 -14.93 -30.13 -19.22
C LEU A 78 -15.57 -31.25 -18.39
N ARG A 79 -15.67 -32.48 -18.94
CA ARG A 79 -16.04 -33.69 -18.20
C ARG A 79 -14.83 -34.36 -17.51
N ALA A 80 -13.72 -33.64 -17.39
CA ALA A 80 -12.62 -34.03 -16.52
C ALA A 80 -12.98 -33.70 -15.06
N SER A 81 -13.73 -34.63 -14.45
CA SER A 81 -13.87 -34.78 -13.00
C SER A 81 -14.51 -33.61 -12.23
N SER A 82 -15.72 -33.84 -11.72
CA SER A 82 -16.29 -33.12 -10.56
C SER A 82 -15.52 -33.45 -9.27
N ARG A 83 -14.18 -33.41 -9.31
CA ARG A 83 -13.36 -33.47 -8.10
C ARG A 83 -13.40 -32.07 -7.52
N ILE A 84 -14.17 -31.91 -6.46
CA ILE A 84 -13.94 -30.89 -5.45
C ILE A 84 -12.41 -30.75 -5.32
N PRO A 85 -11.79 -29.57 -5.56
CA PRO A 85 -10.39 -29.39 -5.28
C PRO A 85 -10.17 -29.68 -3.80
N SER A 86 -9.61 -30.85 -3.51
CA SER A 86 -9.32 -31.29 -2.15
C SER A 86 -8.36 -30.31 -1.47
N ASN A 87 -8.39 -30.18 -0.14
CA ASN A 87 -7.39 -29.38 0.60
C ASN A 87 -5.94 -29.73 0.21
N ALA A 88 -5.68 -30.97 -0.23
CA ALA A 88 -4.39 -31.40 -0.76
C ALA A 88 -3.94 -30.63 -2.02
N SER A 89 -4.84 -30.23 -2.93
CA SER A 89 -4.47 -29.45 -4.13
C SER A 89 -4.12 -28.00 -3.80
N LEU A 90 -4.76 -27.41 -2.78
CA LEU A 90 -4.46 -26.06 -2.31
C LEU A 90 -3.12 -26.00 -1.57
N SER A 91 -2.83 -26.99 -0.72
CA SER A 91 -1.51 -27.14 -0.09
C SER A 91 -0.38 -27.32 -1.10
N GLN A 92 -0.61 -28.05 -2.20
CA GLN A 92 0.37 -28.18 -3.29
C GLN A 92 0.59 -26.87 -4.03
N LEU A 93 -0.47 -26.10 -4.29
CA LEU A 93 -0.37 -24.76 -4.87
C LEU A 93 0.48 -23.85 -3.98
N PHE A 94 0.19 -23.80 -2.68
CA PHE A 94 0.94 -22.99 -1.72
C PHE A 94 2.41 -23.42 -1.62
N THR A 95 2.67 -24.72 -1.60
CA THR A 95 4.04 -25.26 -1.63
C THR A 95 4.81 -24.78 -2.88
N LYS A 96 4.17 -24.81 -4.05
CA LYS A 96 4.78 -24.32 -5.29
C LYS A 96 5.00 -22.81 -5.24
N ILE A 97 4.01 -22.04 -4.81
CA ILE A 97 4.11 -20.58 -4.63
C ILE A 97 5.28 -20.23 -3.70
N ALA A 98 5.32 -20.84 -2.52
CA ALA A 98 6.38 -20.68 -1.52
C ALA A 98 7.79 -20.97 -2.06
N ALA A 99 7.92 -21.98 -2.93
CA ALA A 99 9.19 -22.28 -3.59
C ALA A 99 9.57 -21.20 -4.62
N MET A 100 8.60 -20.72 -5.40
CA MET A 100 8.83 -19.71 -6.44
C MET A 100 9.22 -18.35 -5.87
N LEU A 101 8.72 -17.97 -4.68
CA LEU A 101 9.14 -16.74 -3.99
C LEU A 101 10.65 -16.68 -3.72
N ARG A 102 11.33 -17.83 -3.66
CA ARG A 102 12.77 -17.95 -3.38
C ARG A 102 13.64 -18.05 -4.64
N TRP A 103 13.06 -18.06 -5.84
CA TRP A 103 13.83 -18.21 -7.08
C TRP A 103 14.69 -16.97 -7.34
N GLU A 104 16.00 -17.11 -7.58
CA GLU A 104 16.92 -15.97 -7.78
C GLU A 104 16.71 -15.28 -9.13
N ASN A 105 16.60 -16.06 -10.22
CA ASN A 105 16.76 -15.55 -11.59
C ASN A 105 15.46 -15.38 -12.39
N MET A 106 14.31 -15.83 -11.87
CA MET A 106 13.02 -15.79 -12.59
C MET A 106 12.16 -14.63 -12.07
N ILE A 107 12.54 -13.40 -12.42
CA ILE A 107 11.93 -12.16 -11.88
C ILE A 107 10.45 -12.06 -12.28
N ASP A 108 10.19 -12.24 -13.56
CA ASP A 108 8.89 -12.26 -14.23
C ASP A 108 7.93 -13.33 -13.66
N ILE A 109 8.47 -14.49 -13.26
CA ILE A 109 7.68 -15.49 -12.54
C ILE A 109 7.35 -15.01 -11.12
N ARG A 110 8.32 -14.45 -10.38
CA ARG A 110 8.04 -13.93 -9.03
C ARG A 110 7.00 -12.82 -9.05
N ASP A 111 7.09 -11.91 -10.03
CA ASP A 111 6.09 -10.85 -10.22
C ASP A 111 4.69 -11.44 -10.46
N SER A 112 4.60 -12.48 -11.30
CA SER A 112 3.34 -13.20 -11.53
C SER A 112 2.84 -13.95 -10.28
N VAL A 113 3.75 -14.44 -9.43
CA VAL A 113 3.39 -15.06 -8.15
C VAL A 113 2.82 -14.03 -7.19
N VAL A 114 3.46 -12.87 -7.05
CA VAL A 114 2.96 -11.76 -6.22
C VAL A 114 1.55 -11.34 -6.69
N LEU A 115 1.37 -11.15 -8.00
CA LEU A 115 0.07 -10.81 -8.59
C LEU A 115 -0.97 -11.91 -8.39
N GLY A 116 -0.57 -13.18 -8.54
CA GLY A 116 -1.44 -14.32 -8.31
C GLY A 116 -1.91 -14.39 -6.87
N VAL A 117 -1.00 -14.30 -5.89
CA VAL A 117 -1.35 -14.25 -4.46
C VAL A 117 -2.28 -13.07 -4.17
N GLY A 118 -1.97 -11.89 -4.73
CA GLY A 118 -2.83 -10.71 -4.70
C GLY A 118 -4.16 -10.83 -5.47
N SER A 119 -4.45 -11.99 -6.07
CA SER A 119 -5.74 -12.31 -6.70
C SER A 119 -6.57 -13.37 -5.95
N MET A 120 -6.05 -13.99 -4.88
CA MET A 120 -6.80 -14.98 -4.06
C MET A 120 -8.06 -14.40 -3.39
N SER A 121 -8.90 -15.26 -2.82
CA SER A 121 -9.94 -14.78 -1.88
C SER A 121 -9.32 -14.45 -0.53
N ALA A 122 -9.99 -13.62 0.29
CA ALA A 122 -9.52 -13.27 1.62
C ALA A 122 -9.16 -14.51 2.45
N ALA A 123 -10.11 -15.44 2.63
CA ALA A 123 -9.90 -16.69 3.37
C ALA A 123 -8.76 -17.57 2.81
N ALA A 124 -8.58 -17.61 1.47
CA ALA A 124 -7.50 -18.37 0.87
C ALA A 124 -6.13 -17.72 1.15
N PHE A 125 -6.06 -16.39 1.16
CA PHE A 125 -4.85 -15.67 1.54
C PHE A 125 -4.50 -15.86 3.02
N GLU A 126 -5.47 -15.79 3.93
CA GLU A 126 -5.23 -16.06 5.36
C GLU A 126 -4.57 -17.43 5.55
N THR A 127 -5.14 -18.46 4.90
CA THR A 127 -4.58 -19.83 4.91
C THR A 127 -3.18 -19.90 4.29
N PHE A 128 -2.94 -19.16 3.20
CA PHE A 128 -1.63 -19.09 2.57
C PHE A 128 -0.60 -18.42 3.48
N PHE A 129 -0.97 -17.33 4.13
CA PHE A 129 -0.09 -16.57 5.02
C PHE A 129 0.27 -17.38 6.27
N GLU A 130 -0.70 -18.10 6.84
CA GLU A 130 -0.46 -19.08 7.90
C GLU A 130 0.47 -20.22 7.44
N ASP A 131 0.29 -20.76 6.23
CA ASP A 131 1.15 -21.80 5.66
C ASP A 131 2.60 -21.29 5.45
N LEU A 132 2.79 -20.04 5.02
CA LEU A 132 4.11 -19.40 4.97
C LEU A 132 4.77 -19.33 6.36
N ASN A 133 3.97 -19.03 7.39
CA ASN A 133 4.45 -18.98 8.78
C ASN A 133 4.85 -20.39 9.27
N GLN A 134 3.99 -21.38 9.09
CA GLN A 134 4.20 -22.77 9.51
C GLN A 134 5.42 -23.41 8.83
N ARG A 135 5.66 -23.10 7.55
CA ARG A 135 6.86 -23.54 6.80
C ARG A 135 8.14 -22.80 7.19
N GLY A 136 8.07 -21.85 8.12
CA GLY A 136 9.21 -21.06 8.58
C GLY A 136 9.72 -20.06 7.54
N ILE A 137 8.92 -19.71 6.53
CA ILE A 137 9.31 -18.77 5.47
C ILE A 137 9.32 -17.34 6.00
N LEU A 138 8.27 -16.97 6.75
CA LEU A 138 8.24 -15.68 7.45
C LEU A 138 9.38 -15.60 8.47
N ARG A 139 9.61 -16.66 9.24
CA ARG A 139 10.73 -16.73 10.19
C ARG A 139 12.09 -16.56 9.51
N ASP A 140 12.31 -17.19 8.36
CA ASP A 140 13.51 -17.03 7.54
C ASP A 140 13.68 -15.57 7.09
N ALA A 141 12.63 -14.94 6.57
CA ALA A 141 12.66 -13.53 6.19
C ALA A 141 12.93 -12.58 7.38
N MET A 142 12.38 -12.89 8.54
CA MET A 142 12.50 -12.12 9.79
C MET A 142 13.74 -12.47 10.64
N GLU A 143 14.64 -13.33 10.17
CA GLU A 143 15.82 -13.67 10.96
C GLU A 143 16.76 -12.45 11.05
N LYS A 144 16.94 -11.95 12.29
CA LYS A 144 17.73 -10.76 12.64
C LYS A 144 19.25 -10.97 12.56
N LYS A 145 19.70 -12.23 12.52
CA LYS A 145 21.12 -12.56 12.40
C LYS A 145 21.67 -12.02 11.07
N VAL A 146 22.77 -11.26 11.15
CA VAL A 146 23.49 -10.76 9.97
C VAL A 146 24.03 -11.95 9.18
N GLU A 147 23.68 -11.99 7.89
CA GLU A 147 24.14 -13.02 6.97
C GLU A 147 25.48 -12.62 6.35
N THR A 148 26.55 -13.32 6.71
CA THR A 148 27.90 -13.07 6.19
C THR A 148 28.05 -13.56 4.75
N ASN A 149 27.28 -14.57 4.34
CA ASN A 149 27.31 -15.08 2.99
C ASN A 149 26.51 -14.17 2.04
N LEU A 150 27.20 -13.45 1.15
CA LEU A 150 26.59 -12.50 0.20
C LEU A 150 25.49 -13.11 -0.66
N ARG A 151 25.67 -14.36 -1.13
CA ARG A 151 24.67 -15.03 -1.96
C ARG A 151 23.42 -15.39 -1.16
N ARG A 152 23.59 -15.92 0.05
CA ARG A 152 22.47 -16.22 0.96
C ARG A 152 21.76 -14.95 1.38
N ARG A 153 22.49 -13.86 1.64
CA ARG A 153 21.94 -12.53 1.93
C ARG A 153 21.08 -12.04 0.77
N LYS A 154 21.57 -12.10 -0.46
CA LYS A 154 20.80 -11.71 -1.66
C LYS A 154 19.50 -12.52 -1.82
N ARG A 155 19.52 -13.84 -1.60
CA ARG A 155 18.29 -14.66 -1.61
C ARG A 155 17.29 -14.21 -0.55
N LYS A 156 17.78 -13.91 0.65
CA LYS A 156 16.97 -13.47 1.78
C LYS A 156 16.34 -12.10 1.51
N ASP A 157 17.09 -11.17 0.92
CA ASP A 157 16.59 -9.85 0.53
C ASP A 157 15.55 -9.94 -0.59
N LEU A 158 15.75 -10.83 -1.57
CA LEU A 158 14.72 -11.12 -2.57
C LEU A 158 13.45 -11.70 -1.96
N LEU A 159 13.57 -12.63 -1.01
CA LEU A 159 12.42 -13.19 -0.28
C LEU A 159 11.67 -12.11 0.50
N ARG A 160 12.39 -11.25 1.25
CA ARG A 160 11.82 -10.11 1.97
C ARG A 160 11.06 -9.18 1.02
N LEU A 161 11.67 -8.83 -0.11
CA LEU A 161 11.03 -8.02 -1.13
C LEU A 161 9.72 -8.65 -1.63
N GLN A 162 9.69 -9.96 -1.88
CA GLN A 162 8.46 -10.60 -2.32
C GLN A 162 7.39 -10.61 -1.23
N ILE A 163 7.76 -10.86 0.04
CA ILE A 163 6.79 -10.84 1.16
C ILE A 163 6.24 -9.43 1.35
N ILE A 164 7.10 -8.39 1.33
CA ILE A 164 6.66 -6.98 1.38
C ILE A 164 5.65 -6.72 0.28
N ARG A 165 5.95 -7.12 -0.96
CA ARG A 165 5.06 -6.90 -2.11
C ARG A 165 3.74 -7.67 -2.00
N ILE A 166 3.76 -8.89 -1.46
CA ILE A 166 2.54 -9.67 -1.22
C ILE A 166 1.61 -8.95 -0.24
N ILE A 167 2.16 -8.36 0.83
CA ILE A 167 1.37 -7.62 1.81
C ILE A 167 0.98 -6.23 1.27
N GLU A 168 1.81 -5.59 0.45
CA GLU A 168 1.53 -4.29 -0.18
C GLU A 168 0.41 -4.34 -1.24
N VAL A 169 0.36 -5.39 -2.08
CA VAL A 169 -0.52 -5.48 -3.26
C VAL A 169 -2.03 -5.44 -2.91
N LEU A 170 -2.37 -5.28 -1.64
CA LEU A 170 -3.72 -5.18 -1.12
C LEU A 170 -4.46 -3.87 -1.46
N GLU A 171 -3.80 -2.79 -1.96
CA GLU A 171 -4.47 -1.47 -2.01
C GLU A 171 -4.07 -0.47 -3.13
N ASP A 172 -3.64 -0.89 -4.33
CA ASP A 172 -3.40 0.12 -5.40
C ASP A 172 -4.73 0.62 -6.04
N TYR A 173 -5.06 1.89 -5.79
CA TYR A 173 -6.36 2.56 -6.04
C TYR A 173 -6.82 2.67 -7.51
N TYR A 174 -6.03 2.23 -8.51
CA TYR A 174 -6.42 2.25 -9.92
C TYR A 174 -6.34 0.90 -10.64
N PHE A 175 -5.79 -0.12 -9.98
CA PHE A 175 -5.73 -1.49 -10.52
C PHE A 175 -5.96 -2.50 -9.40
N SER A 176 -6.87 -2.17 -8.49
CA SER A 176 -7.36 -3.12 -7.50
C SER A 176 -8.07 -4.24 -8.25
N VAL A 177 -7.42 -5.39 -8.33
CA VAL A 177 -8.15 -6.66 -8.45
C VAL A 177 -9.09 -6.63 -7.25
N ALA A 178 -10.37 -6.36 -7.52
CA ALA A 178 -11.41 -5.99 -6.57
C ALA A 178 -11.77 -7.08 -5.52
N VAL A 179 -10.87 -8.03 -5.29
CA VAL A 179 -11.08 -9.26 -4.53
C VAL A 179 -10.53 -9.17 -3.09
N PHE A 180 -9.74 -8.13 -2.74
CA PHE A 180 -9.06 -8.01 -1.43
C PHE A 180 -9.46 -6.84 -0.53
N ARG A 181 -10.49 -6.07 -0.88
CA ARG A 181 -11.07 -5.11 0.08
C ARG A 181 -11.62 -5.90 1.29
N GLY A 182 -11.01 -5.71 2.48
CA GLY A 182 -11.44 -6.31 3.74
C GLY A 182 -10.48 -7.33 4.38
N LEU A 183 -9.40 -7.75 3.71
CA LEU A 183 -8.43 -8.72 4.29
C LEU A 183 -7.64 -8.13 5.48
N LEU A 184 -7.19 -6.87 5.37
CA LEU A 184 -6.43 -6.22 6.45
C LEU A 184 -7.29 -6.08 7.73
N GLU A 185 -8.59 -5.86 7.57
CA GLU A 185 -9.54 -5.70 8.69
C GLU A 185 -9.83 -7.03 9.42
N SER A 186 -9.80 -8.19 8.74
CA SER A 186 -10.10 -9.48 9.39
C SER A 186 -8.88 -10.22 9.93
N THR A 187 -7.72 -10.15 9.26
CA THR A 187 -6.54 -10.97 9.61
C THR A 187 -5.42 -10.20 10.28
N MET A 188 -5.26 -8.92 9.93
CA MET A 188 -4.07 -8.16 10.30
C MET A 188 -4.34 -7.18 11.44
N ILE A 189 -5.61 -6.96 11.80
CA ILE A 189 -6.02 -6.04 12.86
C ILE A 189 -6.84 -6.83 13.88
N ASP A 190 -6.52 -6.69 15.14
CA ASP A 190 -7.28 -7.33 16.22
C ASP A 190 -8.55 -6.53 16.57
N CYS A 191 -9.39 -7.09 17.45
CA CYS A 191 -10.63 -6.44 17.87
C CYS A 191 -10.43 -5.11 18.64
N LEU A 192 -9.19 -4.79 19.04
CA LEU A 192 -8.83 -3.55 19.71
C LEU A 192 -8.32 -2.48 18.72
N GLY A 193 -8.29 -2.80 17.42
CA GLY A 193 -7.79 -1.91 16.37
C GLY A 193 -6.27 -1.88 16.28
N SER A 194 -5.58 -2.86 16.88
CA SER A 194 -4.12 -2.97 16.85
C SER A 194 -3.65 -3.94 15.77
N LEU A 195 -2.51 -3.63 15.17
CA LEU A 195 -1.88 -4.51 14.19
C LEU A 195 -1.46 -5.83 14.84
N SER A 196 -1.68 -6.95 14.15
CA SER A 196 -1.36 -8.27 14.68
C SER A 196 0.13 -8.37 15.03
N PRO A 197 0.50 -9.03 16.15
CA PRO A 197 1.89 -9.07 16.62
C PRO A 197 2.86 -9.59 15.55
N LEU A 198 2.43 -10.57 14.75
CA LEU A 198 3.24 -11.12 13.66
C LEU A 198 3.58 -10.09 12.58
N ILE A 199 2.60 -9.26 12.17
CA ILE A 199 2.82 -8.22 11.16
C ILE A 199 3.61 -7.06 11.75
N LEU A 200 3.33 -6.68 12.99
CA LEU A 200 4.09 -5.64 13.67
C LEU A 200 5.58 -6.03 13.82
N ASP A 201 5.86 -7.27 14.21
CA ASP A 201 7.23 -7.82 14.28
C ASP A 201 7.89 -7.91 12.91
N PHE A 202 7.13 -8.27 11.87
CA PHE A 202 7.61 -8.27 10.49
C PHE A 202 8.02 -6.86 10.04
N VAL A 203 7.15 -5.85 10.24
CA VAL A 203 7.42 -4.46 9.90
C VAL A 203 8.64 -3.93 10.64
N ASP A 204 8.76 -4.18 11.96
CA ASP A 204 9.92 -3.76 12.74
C ASP A 204 11.21 -4.44 12.30
N THR A 205 11.13 -5.72 11.92
CA THR A 205 12.29 -6.45 11.41
C THR A 205 12.73 -5.95 10.04
N MET A 206 11.79 -5.63 9.15
CA MET A 206 12.11 -5.03 7.85
C MET A 206 12.69 -3.63 8.02
N ARG A 207 12.13 -2.82 8.93
CA ARG A 207 12.71 -1.52 9.32
C ARG A 207 14.16 -1.69 9.77
N ALA A 208 14.43 -2.55 10.76
CA ALA A 208 15.78 -2.81 11.26
C ALA A 208 16.74 -3.28 10.15
N ASN A 209 16.25 -4.12 9.24
CA ASN A 209 17.04 -4.59 8.12
C ASN A 209 17.43 -3.45 7.17
N LEU A 210 16.52 -2.51 6.91
CA LEU A 210 16.68 -1.42 5.96
C LEU A 210 17.42 -0.18 6.53
N GLU A 211 17.82 -0.21 7.80
CA GLU A 211 18.69 0.83 8.39
C GLU A 211 20.13 0.75 7.87
N SER A 212 20.59 -0.43 7.42
CA SER A 212 21.96 -0.63 6.95
C SER A 212 22.01 -1.30 5.58
N ASP A 213 22.56 -0.56 4.60
CA ASP A 213 22.58 -0.95 3.19
C ASP A 213 23.98 -1.24 2.64
N LEU A 214 24.99 -1.29 3.51
CA LEU A 214 26.39 -1.51 3.12
C LEU A 214 26.56 -2.87 2.40
N ASP A 215 27.30 -2.83 1.29
CA ASP A 215 27.62 -3.97 0.41
C ASP A 215 26.41 -4.69 -0.24
N ARG A 216 25.22 -4.09 -0.24
CA ARG A 216 24.02 -4.68 -0.88
C ARG A 216 23.84 -4.28 -2.34
N ASP A 217 23.08 -5.11 -3.05
CA ASP A 217 22.65 -4.84 -4.43
C ASP A 217 21.68 -3.65 -4.45
N ILE A 218 22.13 -2.51 -4.99
CA ILE A 218 21.42 -1.23 -4.98
C ILE A 218 20.02 -1.37 -5.60
N ALA A 219 19.85 -2.17 -6.64
CA ALA A 219 18.55 -2.35 -7.29
C ALA A 219 17.56 -3.04 -6.35
N VAL A 220 18.00 -4.07 -5.63
CA VAL A 220 17.18 -4.79 -4.65
C VAL A 220 16.84 -3.87 -3.48
N VAL A 221 17.83 -3.16 -2.93
CA VAL A 221 17.63 -2.19 -1.83
C VAL A 221 16.61 -1.12 -2.22
N THR A 222 16.76 -0.55 -3.42
CA THR A 222 15.86 0.49 -3.94
C THR A 222 14.42 -0.01 -4.01
N MET A 223 14.21 -1.23 -4.53
CA MET A 223 12.89 -1.85 -4.58
C MET A 223 12.34 -2.17 -3.19
N MET A 224 13.17 -2.64 -2.26
CA MET A 224 12.73 -2.87 -0.87
C MET A 224 12.29 -1.57 -0.20
N ARG A 225 13.07 -0.48 -0.32
CA ARG A 225 12.68 0.83 0.22
C ARG A 225 11.36 1.33 -0.36
N LEU A 226 11.20 1.20 -1.68
CA LEU A 226 9.98 1.60 -2.38
C LEU A 226 8.76 0.85 -1.85
N HIS A 227 8.81 -0.48 -1.91
CA HIS A 227 7.70 -1.35 -1.55
C HIS A 227 7.44 -1.34 -0.03
N PHE A 228 8.46 -1.20 0.80
CA PHE A 228 8.30 -1.05 2.25
C PHE A 228 7.61 0.26 2.63
N SER A 229 7.94 1.36 1.95
CA SER A 229 7.26 2.64 2.18
C SER A 229 5.79 2.55 1.82
N LYS A 230 5.47 1.92 0.68
CA LYS A 230 4.08 1.68 0.29
C LYS A 230 3.35 0.76 1.27
N LEU A 231 3.99 -0.33 1.70
CA LEU A 231 3.42 -1.25 2.68
C LEU A 231 2.96 -0.53 3.94
N VAL A 232 3.80 0.36 4.51
CA VAL A 232 3.44 1.12 5.71
C VAL A 232 2.25 2.06 5.44
N ALA A 233 2.23 2.75 4.30
CA ALA A 233 1.09 3.58 3.93
C ALA A 233 -0.20 2.75 3.81
N VAL A 234 -0.14 1.61 3.11
CA VAL A 234 -1.28 0.71 2.90
C VAL A 234 -1.82 0.13 4.21
N ILE A 235 -0.95 -0.28 5.14
CA ILE A 235 -1.38 -0.76 6.47
C ILE A 235 -2.21 0.32 7.17
N ILE A 236 -1.76 1.59 7.12
CA ILE A 236 -2.46 2.69 7.78
C ILE A 236 -3.76 3.04 7.04
N ASP A 237 -3.72 3.09 5.71
CA ASP A 237 -4.86 3.47 4.87
C ASP A 237 -5.99 2.42 4.89
N SER A 238 -5.65 1.15 5.15
CA SER A 238 -6.63 0.08 5.35
C SER A 238 -7.52 0.22 6.59
N VAL A 239 -7.18 1.15 7.50
CA VAL A 239 -7.95 1.41 8.71
C VAL A 239 -8.59 2.78 8.61
N ASN A 240 -9.86 2.89 8.98
CA ASN A 240 -10.51 4.20 9.07
C ASN A 240 -9.73 5.12 10.03
N PRO A 241 -9.50 6.40 9.67
CA PRO A 241 -8.69 7.31 10.48
C PRO A 241 -9.07 7.39 11.97
N GLU A 242 -10.37 7.34 12.26
CA GLU A 242 -10.92 7.37 13.62
C GLU A 242 -10.48 6.17 14.47
N ASN A 243 -10.15 5.04 13.84
CA ASN A 243 -9.76 3.78 14.49
C ASN A 243 -8.23 3.57 14.52
N ARG A 244 -7.43 4.52 14.03
CA ARG A 244 -5.96 4.37 13.93
C ARG A 244 -5.21 4.58 15.24
N ALA A 245 -5.89 5.00 16.31
CA ALA A 245 -5.25 5.42 17.56
C ALA A 245 -4.28 4.38 18.15
N ASN A 246 -4.63 3.09 18.07
CA ASN A 246 -3.86 1.99 18.64
C ASN A 246 -3.21 1.08 17.58
N LEU A 247 -3.24 1.48 16.30
CA LEU A 247 -2.83 0.62 15.18
C LEU A 247 -1.34 0.26 15.26
N ILE A 248 -0.49 1.27 15.47
CA ILE A 248 0.96 1.13 15.58
C ILE A 248 1.43 1.85 16.85
N PRO A 249 2.18 1.17 17.75
CA PRO A 249 2.74 1.81 18.95
C PRO A 249 3.66 2.99 18.62
N ASP A 250 3.67 4.01 19.49
CA ASP A 250 4.41 5.26 19.28
C ASP A 250 5.92 5.06 19.01
N GLU A 251 6.57 4.15 19.75
CA GLU A 251 7.99 3.81 19.55
C GLU A 251 8.26 3.25 18.14
N LYS A 252 7.34 2.43 17.62
CA LYS A 252 7.45 1.84 16.28
C LYS A 252 7.15 2.89 15.21
N LYS A 253 6.16 3.78 15.41
CA LYS A 253 5.89 4.92 14.53
C LYS A 253 7.11 5.84 14.42
N GLN A 254 7.72 6.20 15.55
CA GLN A 254 8.93 7.02 15.61
C GLN A 254 10.08 6.37 14.83
N SER A 255 10.34 5.09 15.07
CA SER A 255 11.42 4.35 14.42
C SER A 255 11.23 4.24 12.90
N LEU A 256 9.98 4.05 12.44
CA LEU A 256 9.64 4.08 11.01
C LEU A 256 9.82 5.48 10.42
N PHE A 257 9.38 6.51 11.14
CA PHE A 257 9.51 7.90 10.69
C PHE A 257 10.98 8.30 10.49
N TYR A 258 11.87 7.94 11.43
CA TYR A 258 13.31 8.17 11.29
C TYR A 258 13.99 7.32 10.22
N LEU A 259 13.43 6.17 9.86
CA LEU A 259 13.92 5.44 8.70
C LEU A 259 13.57 6.19 7.40
N PHE A 260 12.32 6.62 7.27
CA PHE A 260 11.82 7.27 6.06
C PHE A 260 12.39 8.68 5.83
N ILE A 261 12.68 9.45 6.89
CA ILE A 261 13.34 10.76 6.75
C ILE A 261 14.67 10.60 6.01
N GLY A 262 15.44 9.53 6.28
CA GLY A 262 16.70 9.24 5.60
C GLY A 262 16.54 8.89 4.12
N TRP A 263 15.32 8.60 3.67
CA TRP A 263 15.01 8.22 2.29
C TRP A 263 14.30 9.30 1.50
N CYS A 264 13.74 10.35 2.13
CA CYS A 264 12.93 11.35 1.45
C CYS A 264 13.50 12.78 1.49
N SER A 265 14.71 12.98 2.01
CA SER A 265 15.30 14.31 2.25
C SER A 265 15.35 15.25 1.03
N ARG A 266 15.33 14.72 -0.19
CA ARG A 266 15.42 15.51 -1.44
C ARG A 266 14.06 15.82 -2.08
N THR A 267 13.05 14.94 -1.97
CA THR A 267 11.71 15.16 -2.55
C THR A 267 10.94 16.30 -1.89
N ILE A 268 11.34 16.67 -0.67
CA ILE A 268 10.75 17.76 0.10
C ILE A 268 11.54 19.07 -0.11
N ALA A 269 12.68 19.03 -0.81
CA ALA A 269 13.41 20.23 -1.19
C ALA A 269 12.81 20.88 -2.46
N ALA A 270 12.71 22.20 -2.47
CA ALA A 270 12.10 23.00 -3.53
C ALA A 270 12.92 23.07 -4.85
N ASP A 271 13.78 22.09 -5.13
CA ASP A 271 14.70 22.20 -6.26
C ASP A 271 14.02 21.79 -7.58
N LYS A 272 13.90 22.77 -8.48
CA LYS A 272 13.08 22.79 -9.70
C LYS A 272 13.65 21.99 -10.89
N LYS A 273 14.59 21.06 -10.69
CA LYS A 273 15.26 20.38 -11.82
C LYS A 273 14.96 18.88 -11.95
N ASN A 274 13.96 18.60 -12.79
CA ASN A 274 13.93 17.51 -13.79
C ASN A 274 14.51 16.15 -13.38
N ARG A 275 13.88 15.45 -12.42
CA ARG A 275 14.10 14.01 -12.21
C ARG A 275 12.84 13.24 -11.77
N GLU A 276 11.64 13.70 -12.16
CA GLU A 276 10.39 12.98 -11.83
C GLU A 276 10.38 11.51 -12.29
N ASN A 277 11.19 11.16 -13.28
CA ASN A 277 11.28 9.81 -13.85
C ASN A 277 12.40 8.93 -13.27
N ASP A 278 13.16 9.40 -12.26
CA ASP A 278 14.16 8.56 -11.59
C ASP A 278 13.46 7.65 -10.55
N VAL A 279 13.79 6.36 -10.53
CA VAL A 279 13.31 5.41 -9.51
C VAL A 279 13.61 5.93 -8.10
N GLY A 280 14.75 6.62 -7.93
CA GLY A 280 15.10 7.30 -6.69
C GLY A 280 14.07 8.35 -6.26
N SER A 281 13.51 9.12 -7.20
CA SER A 281 12.44 10.09 -6.90
C SER A 281 11.16 9.39 -6.46
N TYR A 282 10.81 8.26 -7.07
CA TYR A 282 9.62 7.50 -6.68
C TYR A 282 9.74 6.90 -5.27
N VAL A 283 10.93 6.40 -4.90
CA VAL A 283 11.21 5.92 -3.53
C VAL A 283 11.04 7.05 -2.53
N GLU A 284 11.63 8.21 -2.80
CA GLU A 284 11.53 9.37 -1.93
C GLU A 284 10.07 9.85 -1.76
N GLN A 285 9.28 9.88 -2.83
CA GLN A 285 7.86 10.23 -2.78
C GLN A 285 7.04 9.25 -1.94
N LYS A 286 7.27 7.94 -2.10
CA LYS A 286 6.56 6.93 -1.30
C LYS A 286 7.01 6.92 0.16
N ALA A 287 8.28 7.22 0.45
CA ALA A 287 8.75 7.40 1.82
C ALA A 287 8.09 8.63 2.47
N ALA A 288 8.01 9.76 1.76
CA ALA A 288 7.31 10.95 2.24
C ALA A 288 5.81 10.68 2.48
N LEU A 289 5.14 9.95 1.57
CA LEU A 289 3.75 9.51 1.76
C LEU A 289 3.58 8.63 3.00
N ALA A 290 4.48 7.66 3.22
CA ALA A 290 4.44 6.83 4.41
C ALA A 290 4.56 7.67 5.70
N MET A 291 5.40 8.71 5.67
CA MET A 291 5.53 9.66 6.79
C MET A 291 4.25 10.46 7.04
N THR A 292 3.56 10.94 6.00
CA THR A 292 2.27 11.65 6.20
C THR A 292 1.22 10.72 6.82
N ARG A 293 1.20 9.44 6.43
CA ARG A 293 0.33 8.42 7.05
C ARG A 293 0.70 8.14 8.50
N LEU A 294 1.98 8.04 8.84
CA LEU A 294 2.43 7.87 10.22
C LEU A 294 2.00 9.04 11.13
N LEU A 295 2.06 10.27 10.64
CA LEU A 295 1.58 11.45 11.37
C LEU A 295 0.05 11.52 11.50
N SER A 296 -0.67 10.77 10.66
CA SER A 296 -2.13 10.63 10.68
C SER A 296 -2.58 9.32 11.38
N CYS A 297 -1.67 8.63 12.09
CA CYS A 297 -1.91 7.33 12.71
C CYS A 297 -1.91 7.44 14.24
N GLY A 298 -2.99 8.01 14.79
CA GLY A 298 -3.11 8.31 16.22
C GLY A 298 -2.25 9.47 16.70
N ARG A 299 -1.90 9.47 18.00
CA ARG A 299 -1.08 10.52 18.61
C ARG A 299 0.33 10.54 18.01
N ILE A 300 0.90 11.73 17.87
CA ILE A 300 2.27 11.91 17.39
C ILE A 300 3.24 11.51 18.50
N PHE A 301 4.23 10.69 18.15
CA PHE A 301 5.29 10.26 19.04
C PHE A 301 6.10 11.45 19.56
N GLU A 302 6.54 11.37 20.82
CA GLU A 302 7.29 12.43 21.51
C GLU A 302 6.66 13.84 21.36
N ALA A 303 5.33 13.97 21.47
CA ALA A 303 4.57 15.17 21.14
C ALA A 303 5.22 16.50 21.59
N GLN A 304 5.73 16.57 22.82
CA GLN A 304 6.39 17.79 23.32
C GLN A 304 7.65 18.19 22.53
N LYS A 305 8.43 17.22 22.04
CA LYS A 305 9.64 17.47 21.25
C LYS A 305 9.35 17.60 19.76
N SER A 306 8.31 16.93 19.28
CA SER A 306 8.00 16.84 17.85
C SER A 306 7.10 17.99 17.39
N ILE A 307 6.05 18.32 18.16
CA ILE A 307 5.01 19.34 17.88
C ILE A 307 4.73 20.26 19.09
N GLY A 308 5.71 20.43 19.99
CA GLY A 308 5.70 21.45 21.05
C GLY A 308 6.07 22.84 20.52
N GLU A 309 6.60 23.71 21.36
CA GLU A 309 7.02 25.07 20.98
C GLU A 309 8.14 25.06 19.93
N ASP A 310 9.23 24.34 20.18
CA ASP A 310 10.37 24.16 19.26
C ASP A 310 10.37 22.77 18.59
N GLY A 311 9.19 22.34 18.15
CA GLY A 311 8.98 21.02 17.56
C GLY A 311 9.88 20.73 16.35
N TYR A 312 10.67 19.65 16.37
CA TYR A 312 11.56 19.32 15.25
C TYR A 312 10.82 18.98 13.95
N LEU A 313 9.52 18.66 14.01
CA LEU A 313 8.73 18.35 12.81
C LEU A 313 8.38 19.59 12.00
N TYR A 314 8.32 20.79 12.59
CA TYR A 314 7.86 21.98 11.88
C TYR A 314 8.72 22.29 10.65
N GLY A 315 10.04 22.21 10.76
CA GLY A 315 10.92 22.44 9.61
C GLY A 315 10.75 21.42 8.48
N TRP A 316 10.32 20.19 8.79
CA TRP A 316 9.96 19.20 7.76
C TRP A 316 8.60 19.49 7.15
N LEU A 317 7.61 19.83 7.98
CA LEU A 317 6.25 20.19 7.55
C LEU A 317 6.27 21.42 6.63
N GLU A 318 6.97 22.50 6.98
CA GLU A 318 7.06 23.72 6.16
C GLU A 318 7.51 23.42 4.72
N ARG A 319 8.50 22.53 4.59
CA ARG A 319 8.99 22.09 3.29
C ARG A 319 7.98 21.19 2.57
N LEU A 320 7.28 20.32 3.30
CA LEU A 320 6.25 19.44 2.73
C LEU A 320 5.06 20.25 2.18
N VAL A 321 4.52 21.18 2.97
CA VAL A 321 3.37 22.01 2.59
C VAL A 321 3.73 22.91 1.39
N SER A 322 5.00 23.32 1.28
CA SER A 322 5.53 24.11 0.16
C SER A 322 6.02 23.28 -1.03
N SER A 323 5.93 21.94 -0.98
CA SER A 323 6.49 21.06 -2.01
C SER A 323 5.80 21.25 -3.36
N ALA A 324 6.53 21.26 -4.47
CA ALA A 324 5.93 21.29 -5.81
C ALA A 324 5.36 19.92 -6.26
N ASN A 325 5.60 18.85 -5.49
CA ASN A 325 5.20 17.50 -5.86
C ASN A 325 3.67 17.31 -5.76
N ALA A 326 3.02 16.98 -6.87
CA ALA A 326 1.56 16.85 -6.93
C ALA A 326 1.00 15.81 -5.95
N THR A 327 1.68 14.66 -5.79
CA THR A 327 1.28 13.61 -4.85
C THR A 327 1.36 14.12 -3.41
N MET A 328 2.40 14.87 -3.04
CA MET A 328 2.47 15.43 -1.68
C MET A 328 1.39 16.50 -1.48
N GLN A 329 1.17 17.32 -2.50
CA GLN A 329 0.17 18.39 -2.47
C GLN A 329 -1.27 17.87 -2.31
N SER A 330 -1.60 16.66 -2.76
CA SER A 330 -2.94 16.08 -2.52
C SER A 330 -3.14 15.61 -1.08
N GLU A 331 -2.07 15.23 -0.38
CA GLU A 331 -2.16 14.63 0.96
C GLU A 331 -2.00 15.62 2.11
N VAL A 332 -1.35 16.76 1.87
CA VAL A 332 -1.00 17.74 2.92
C VAL A 332 -2.21 18.22 3.71
N GLU A 333 -3.29 18.61 3.03
CA GLU A 333 -4.48 19.18 3.68
C GLU A 333 -5.13 18.17 4.62
N GLU A 334 -5.31 16.93 4.17
CA GLU A 334 -5.88 15.86 4.97
C GLU A 334 -4.96 15.46 6.14
N MET A 335 -3.66 15.32 5.88
CA MET A 335 -2.67 15.02 6.92
C MET A 335 -2.67 16.09 8.02
N LEU A 336 -2.63 17.37 7.67
CA LEU A 336 -2.62 18.47 8.65
C LEU A 336 -3.89 18.46 9.52
N ALA A 337 -5.05 18.20 8.92
CA ALA A 337 -6.29 18.08 9.65
C ALA A 337 -6.24 16.90 10.64
N TRP A 338 -5.79 15.72 10.21
CA TRP A 338 -5.65 14.56 11.10
C TRP A 338 -4.60 14.78 12.19
N MET A 339 -3.47 15.42 11.89
CA MET A 339 -2.46 15.76 12.90
C MET A 339 -3.06 16.63 14.01
N LEU A 340 -3.82 17.67 13.65
CA LEU A 340 -4.45 18.55 14.64
C LEU A 340 -5.62 17.85 15.36
N GLU A 341 -6.42 17.05 14.64
CA GLU A 341 -7.53 16.30 15.23
C GLU A 341 -7.04 15.23 16.23
N LEU A 342 -5.93 14.55 15.94
CA LEU A 342 -5.42 13.48 16.79
C LEU A 342 -4.51 13.98 17.92
N ASN A 343 -4.12 15.26 17.90
CA ASN A 343 -3.20 15.87 18.87
C ASN A 343 -3.74 17.22 19.36
N GLU A 344 -4.14 17.28 20.63
CA GLU A 344 -4.57 18.52 21.29
C GLU A 344 -3.37 19.44 21.64
N SER A 345 -2.61 19.85 20.63
CA SER A 345 -1.46 20.77 20.79
C SER A 345 -1.84 22.18 20.36
N SER A 346 -1.79 23.13 21.30
CA SER A 346 -1.94 24.57 21.01
C SER A 346 -0.82 25.06 20.10
N HIS A 347 0.41 24.59 20.29
CA HIS A 347 1.54 24.98 19.46
C HIS A 347 1.37 24.54 18.00
N LEU A 348 0.80 23.36 17.75
CA LEU A 348 0.50 22.90 16.41
C LEU A 348 -0.59 23.74 15.75
N LEU A 349 -1.62 24.12 16.52
CA LEU A 349 -2.67 25.05 16.06
C LEU A 349 -2.05 26.41 15.69
N ASP A 350 -1.24 26.99 16.57
CA ASP A 350 -0.60 28.29 16.38
C ASP A 350 0.33 28.28 15.16
N TRP A 351 1.13 27.22 15.01
CA TRP A 351 1.98 27.02 13.84
C TRP A 351 1.14 26.95 12.56
N LEU A 352 0.04 26.19 12.55
CA LEU A 352 -0.82 26.05 11.36
C LEU A 352 -1.54 27.37 11.02
N MET A 353 -1.96 28.15 12.02
CA MET A 353 -2.48 29.50 11.81
C MET A 353 -1.40 30.42 11.22
N ALA A 354 -0.17 30.37 11.72
CA ALA A 354 0.94 31.15 11.19
C ALA A 354 1.22 30.81 9.71
N GLN A 355 1.11 29.54 9.32
CA GLN A 355 1.24 29.15 7.91
C GLN A 355 0.15 29.80 7.03
N CYS A 356 -1.06 30.02 7.54
CA CYS A 356 -2.12 30.69 6.79
C CYS A 356 -1.81 32.18 6.53
N TYR A 357 -1.07 32.84 7.42
CA TYR A 357 -0.67 34.24 7.25
C TYR A 357 0.60 34.42 6.40
N CYS A 358 1.57 33.53 6.58
CA CYS A 358 2.92 33.74 6.05
C CYS A 358 3.16 33.06 4.69
N GLN A 359 2.37 32.05 4.32
CA GLN A 359 2.60 31.28 3.10
C GLN A 359 1.88 31.88 1.87
N PRO A 360 2.32 31.53 0.64
CA PRO A 360 1.60 31.90 -0.57
C PRO A 360 0.14 31.40 -0.56
N SER A 361 -0.76 32.13 -1.21
CA SER A 361 -2.22 31.87 -1.23
C SER A 361 -2.59 30.40 -1.41
N GLN A 362 -1.97 29.68 -2.36
CA GLN A 362 -2.26 28.25 -2.59
C GLN A 362 -1.96 27.35 -1.36
N VAL A 363 -0.87 27.65 -0.65
CA VAL A 363 -0.40 26.91 0.52
C VAL A 363 -1.22 27.32 1.75
N ALA A 364 -1.42 28.63 1.94
CA ALA A 364 -2.27 29.18 2.98
C ALA A 364 -3.71 28.63 2.92
N ALA A 365 -4.28 28.55 1.71
CA ALA A 365 -5.61 27.99 1.49
C ALA A 365 -5.75 26.54 1.96
N LYS A 366 -4.72 25.71 1.77
CA LYS A 366 -4.71 24.31 2.23
C LYS A 366 -4.63 24.22 3.75
N CYS A 367 -3.72 24.99 4.35
CA CYS A 367 -3.61 25.08 5.81
C CYS A 367 -4.94 25.54 6.44
N PHE A 368 -5.58 26.53 5.81
CA PHE A 368 -6.86 27.05 6.28
C PHE A 368 -7.99 26.03 6.13
N ARG A 369 -8.12 25.33 5.00
CA ARG A 369 -9.13 24.27 4.85
C ARG A 369 -8.91 23.11 5.83
N ALA A 370 -7.66 22.78 6.16
CA ALA A 370 -7.36 21.82 7.22
C ALA A 370 -7.91 22.27 8.58
N LEU A 371 -7.73 23.56 8.95
CA LEU A 371 -8.34 24.14 10.15
C LEU A 371 -9.88 24.02 10.10
N VAL A 372 -10.51 24.49 9.02
CA VAL A 372 -11.97 24.44 8.89
C VAL A 372 -12.49 23.01 9.07
N ARG A 373 -11.85 22.01 8.45
CA ARG A 373 -12.22 20.60 8.59
C ARG A 373 -12.23 20.13 10.06
N VAL A 374 -11.22 20.50 10.84
CA VAL A 374 -11.11 20.09 12.25
C VAL A 374 -12.24 20.72 13.08
N PHE A 375 -12.44 22.03 12.92
CA PHE A 375 -13.46 22.79 13.64
C PHE A 375 -14.90 22.43 13.23
N SER A 376 -15.12 21.95 11.99
CA SER A 376 -16.42 21.46 11.55
C SER A 376 -16.83 20.13 12.22
N ARG A 377 -15.88 19.34 12.73
CA ARG A 377 -16.14 18.00 13.28
C ARG A 377 -16.31 17.99 14.79
N ARG A 378 -15.60 18.86 15.50
CA ARG A 378 -15.64 18.92 16.96
C ARG A 378 -15.30 20.30 17.50
N ASP A 379 -15.72 20.56 18.72
CA ASP A 379 -15.25 21.70 19.50
C ASP A 379 -13.75 21.51 19.79
N PHE A 380 -12.88 22.38 19.24
CA PHE A 380 -11.45 22.39 19.52
C PHE A 380 -11.11 23.54 20.47
N PRO A 381 -10.29 23.33 21.52
CA PRO A 381 -9.87 24.42 22.41
C PRO A 381 -9.07 25.48 21.66
N CYS A 382 -9.57 26.71 21.60
CA CYS A 382 -8.92 27.80 20.87
C CYS A 382 -9.33 29.17 21.41
N GLU A 383 -8.57 30.19 21.00
CA GLU A 383 -8.91 31.58 21.23
C GLU A 383 -9.78 32.14 20.11
N PHE A 384 -11.01 32.55 20.45
CA PHE A 384 -11.98 33.08 19.48
C PHE A 384 -11.41 34.23 18.63
N ILE A 385 -10.74 35.21 19.25
CA ILE A 385 -10.27 36.42 18.57
C ILE A 385 -9.25 36.07 17.48
N SER A 386 -8.27 35.23 17.81
CA SER A 386 -7.20 34.83 16.90
C SER A 386 -7.73 34.13 15.64
N LEU A 387 -8.68 33.20 15.80
CA LEU A 387 -9.31 32.52 14.67
C LEU A 387 -10.28 33.40 13.90
N PHE A 388 -11.01 34.29 14.56
CA PHE A 388 -11.91 35.21 13.89
C PHE A 388 -11.14 36.18 12.98
N VAL A 389 -10.02 36.73 13.47
CA VAL A 389 -9.12 37.57 12.65
C VAL A 389 -8.55 36.78 11.49
N LEU A 390 -8.17 35.51 11.70
CA LEU A 390 -7.71 34.65 10.62
C LEU A 390 -8.78 34.47 9.54
N CYS A 391 -10.02 34.17 9.93
CA CYS A 391 -11.12 34.04 8.98
C CYS A 391 -11.33 35.32 8.18
N GLN A 392 -11.26 36.50 8.83
CA GLN A 392 -11.36 37.78 8.15
C GLN A 392 -10.25 37.99 7.12
N ALA A 393 -9.01 37.61 7.45
CA ALA A 393 -7.90 37.66 6.50
C ALA A 393 -8.15 36.72 5.29
N MET A 394 -8.68 35.53 5.55
CA MET A 394 -8.93 34.51 4.51
C MET A 394 -10.15 34.84 3.61
N LEU A 395 -11.06 35.72 4.02
CA LEU A 395 -12.15 36.21 3.14
C LEU A 395 -11.62 36.94 1.90
N GLY A 396 -10.39 37.47 1.95
CA GLY A 396 -9.75 38.11 0.79
C GLY A 396 -9.31 37.12 -0.30
N ASP A 397 -9.21 35.83 0.01
CA ASP A 397 -8.85 34.78 -0.95
C ASP A 397 -10.11 34.05 -1.44
N ALA A 398 -10.44 34.25 -2.71
CA ALA A 398 -11.62 33.66 -3.34
C ALA A 398 -11.64 32.12 -3.27
N SER A 399 -10.49 31.46 -3.16
CA SER A 399 -10.41 30.00 -3.09
C SER A 399 -10.85 29.41 -1.75
N VAL A 400 -10.96 30.24 -0.70
CA VAL A 400 -11.33 29.83 0.66
C VAL A 400 -12.36 30.74 1.33
N ALA A 401 -12.90 31.74 0.63
CA ALA A 401 -13.90 32.65 1.17
C ALA A 401 -15.12 31.92 1.76
N ASP A 402 -15.67 30.92 1.06
CA ASP A 402 -16.80 30.12 1.55
C ASP A 402 -16.43 29.31 2.82
N ALA A 403 -15.22 28.75 2.84
CA ALA A 403 -14.70 28.05 4.02
C ALA A 403 -14.53 29.00 5.21
N ALA A 404 -14.13 30.25 4.95
CA ALA A 404 -13.98 31.27 5.99
C ALA A 404 -15.32 31.70 6.57
N VAL A 405 -16.34 31.91 5.72
CA VAL A 405 -17.71 32.17 6.18
C VAL A 405 -18.22 31.01 7.02
N HIS A 406 -17.99 29.76 6.58
CA HIS A 406 -18.39 28.57 7.34
C HIS A 406 -17.72 28.51 8.72
N MET A 407 -16.41 28.78 8.79
CA MET A 407 -15.66 28.83 10.05
C MET A 407 -16.17 29.91 11.00
N ILE A 408 -16.50 31.11 10.48
CA ILE A 408 -17.07 32.19 11.29
C ILE A 408 -18.40 31.76 11.92
N GLU A 409 -19.25 31.05 11.18
CA GLU A 409 -20.51 30.52 11.69
C GLU A 409 -20.30 29.46 12.78
N ILE A 410 -19.29 28.59 12.63
CA ILE A 410 -18.90 27.63 13.68
C ILE A 410 -18.46 28.37 14.94
N LEU A 411 -17.54 29.35 14.81
CA LEU A 411 -17.02 30.12 15.93
C LEU A 411 -18.13 30.90 16.65
N LYS A 412 -19.07 31.49 15.90
CA LYS A 412 -20.25 32.16 16.46
C LYS A 412 -21.08 31.20 17.31
N ARG A 413 -21.40 30.00 16.80
CA ARG A 413 -22.18 29.01 17.54
C ARG A 413 -21.46 28.53 18.80
N GLN A 414 -20.16 28.28 18.69
CA GLN A 414 -19.35 27.76 19.80
C GLN A 414 -19.19 28.77 20.93
N PHE A 415 -18.87 30.02 20.60
CA PHE A 415 -18.50 31.04 21.59
C PHE A 415 -19.63 32.02 21.92
N LEU A 416 -20.43 32.44 20.95
CA LEU A 416 -21.42 33.50 21.17
C LEU A 416 -22.77 32.92 21.58
N ASP A 417 -23.26 31.88 20.88
CA ASP A 417 -24.60 31.34 21.13
C ASP A 417 -24.68 30.50 22.43
N ARG A 418 -23.62 29.75 22.80
CA ARG A 418 -23.58 29.00 24.07
C ARG A 418 -23.61 29.90 25.30
N HIS A 419 -23.02 31.11 25.24
CA HIS A 419 -23.09 32.06 26.35
C HIS A 419 -24.48 32.69 26.52
N PHE A 420 -25.29 32.79 25.46
CA PHE A 420 -26.68 33.25 25.57
C PHE A 420 -27.59 32.23 26.27
N PHE A 421 -27.37 30.92 26.10
CA PHE A 421 -28.21 29.89 26.73
C PHE A 421 -28.00 29.77 28.24
N PHE A 422 -26.77 29.95 28.75
CA PHE A 422 -26.50 29.95 30.19
C PHE A 422 -26.96 31.23 30.91
N ALA A 423 -27.11 32.35 30.19
CA ALA A 423 -27.68 33.57 30.75
C ALA A 423 -29.20 33.47 30.96
N PHE A 424 -29.93 32.69 30.15
CA PHE A 424 -31.38 32.52 30.25
C PHE A 424 -31.84 31.37 31.15
N SER A 425 -30.95 30.44 31.52
CA SER A 425 -31.26 29.33 32.43
C SER A 425 -30.94 29.62 33.92
N ARG A 426 -30.53 30.86 34.23
CA ARG A 426 -30.34 31.40 35.58
C ARG A 426 -31.30 32.54 35.93
N VAL A 427 -32.46 32.61 35.25
CA VAL A 427 -33.55 33.55 35.59
C VAL A 427 -34.69 32.80 36.24
#